data_AF-A0A2E5WDY6-F1
#
_entry.id   AF-A0A2E5WDY6-F1
#
_cell.length_a   1.000
_cell.length_b   1.000
_cell.length_c   1.000
_cell.angle_alpha   90.00
_cell.angle_beta   90.00
_cell.angle_gamma   90.00
#
_symmetry.space_group_name_H-M   'P 1'
#
loop_
_entity.id
_entity.type
_entity.pdbx_description
1 polymer ?
#
loop_
_entity_poly.entity_id
_entity_poly.type
_entity_poly.pdbx_seq_one_letter_code
_entity_poly.pdbx_strand_id
1 'polypeptide(L)'
;MTDVAYDAWYFIPTDPTPAEPPEEGRVYSSQPPMMGTMAVDAGSSVAFNIPAGTGELRITVTTTGLSAEGRGPDAMQVFMGDAVDGPLKQEAVAWERSQDSVNAVFHTNLQRTGSVVKLRVPSPPTLVIRKVEFETP
;
A
#
# COMPACT_ATOMS: atom_id res chain seq x y z
N MET A 1 -3.25 14.03 -14.59
CA MET A 1 -2.93 12.75 -13.96
C MET A 1 -1.95 11.97 -14.81
N THR A 2 -0.76 11.78 -14.27
CA THR A 2 0.34 11.03 -14.88
C THR A 2 0.63 9.81 -14.02
N ASP A 3 0.68 8.64 -14.65
CA ASP A 3 0.95 7.36 -13.97
C ASP A 3 2.40 7.30 -13.45
N VAL A 4 2.57 6.74 -12.25
CA VAL A 4 3.85 6.51 -11.59
C VAL A 4 4.06 5.01 -11.45
N ALA A 5 4.71 4.41 -12.44
CA ALA A 5 5.02 2.99 -12.42
C ALA A 5 6.00 2.65 -11.28
N TYR A 6 5.68 1.64 -10.47
CA TYR A 6 6.63 1.04 -9.52
C TYR A 6 7.54 0.04 -10.24
N ASP A 7 8.80 -0.07 -9.80
CA ASP A 7 9.80 -0.98 -10.37
C ASP A 7 9.87 -2.33 -9.65
N ALA A 8 9.45 -2.38 -8.38
CA ALA A 8 9.34 -3.60 -7.59
C ALA A 8 8.25 -3.46 -6.53
N TRP A 9 7.73 -4.60 -6.08
CA TRP A 9 6.87 -4.66 -4.91
C TRP A 9 7.26 -5.82 -3.98
N TYR A 10 6.86 -5.71 -2.72
CA TYR A 10 7.29 -6.57 -1.64
C TYR A 10 6.10 -6.99 -0.81
N PHE A 11 6.03 -8.27 -0.48
CA PHE A 11 5.06 -8.78 0.48
C PHE A 11 5.74 -9.07 1.81
N ILE A 12 5.18 -8.52 2.90
CA ILE A 12 5.65 -8.67 4.27
C ILE A 12 4.51 -9.34 5.06
N PRO A 13 4.56 -10.67 5.28
CA PRO A 13 3.46 -11.43 5.90
C PRO A 13 3.21 -11.07 7.37
N THR A 14 4.21 -10.53 8.05
CA THR A 14 4.09 -10.12 9.46
C THR A 14 4.89 -8.84 9.66
N ASP A 15 4.18 -7.73 9.85
CA ASP A 15 4.75 -6.39 9.95
C ASP A 15 4.28 -5.70 11.24
N PRO A 16 4.82 -6.11 12.41
CA PRO A 16 4.43 -5.56 13.71
C PRO A 16 4.95 -4.14 13.92
N THR A 17 6.09 -3.81 13.30
CA THR A 17 6.79 -2.52 13.39
C THR A 17 7.00 -1.94 11.98
N PRO A 18 5.92 -1.50 11.30
CA PRO A 18 5.98 -1.10 9.89
C PRO A 18 6.80 0.17 9.62
N ALA A 19 6.93 1.03 10.63
CA ALA A 19 7.70 2.27 10.59
C ALA A 19 9.20 2.06 10.88
N GLU A 20 9.55 0.94 11.51
CA GLU A 20 10.92 0.67 11.92
C GLU A 20 11.63 -0.18 10.87
N PRO A 21 12.96 -0.03 10.75
CA PRO A 21 13.77 -0.96 10.01
C PRO A 21 13.45 -2.40 10.44
N PRO A 22 13.54 -3.37 9.51
CA PRO A 22 13.37 -4.77 9.86
C PRO A 22 14.32 -5.18 10.97
N GLU A 23 13.80 -5.92 11.95
CA GLU A 23 14.65 -6.75 12.80
C GLU A 23 15.36 -7.79 11.91
N GLU A 24 16.57 -8.19 12.32
CA GLU A 24 17.28 -9.27 11.65
C GLU A 24 16.37 -10.51 11.52
N GLY A 25 16.17 -10.97 10.28
CA GLY A 25 15.32 -12.13 9.98
C GLY A 25 13.87 -11.82 9.56
N ARG A 26 13.48 -10.55 9.34
CA ARG A 26 12.19 -10.24 8.69
C ARG A 26 12.12 -10.91 7.31
N VAL A 27 11.12 -11.76 7.12
CA VAL A 27 10.88 -12.45 5.84
C VAL A 27 10.01 -11.57 4.96
N TYR A 28 10.51 -11.23 3.77
CA TYR A 28 9.72 -10.65 2.71
C TYR A 28 10.12 -11.24 1.36
N SER A 29 9.21 -11.20 0.39
CA SER A 29 9.52 -11.58 -1.00
C SER A 29 9.55 -10.35 -1.87
N SER A 30 10.65 -10.13 -2.60
CA SER A 30 10.74 -9.14 -3.67
C SER A 30 10.15 -9.71 -4.95
N GLN A 31 9.35 -8.91 -5.64
CA GLN A 31 8.64 -9.32 -6.84
C GLN A 31 8.86 -8.30 -7.97
N PRO A 32 8.91 -8.74 -9.23
CA PRO A 32 9.00 -7.84 -10.38
C PRO A 32 7.79 -6.89 -10.46
N PRO A 33 7.87 -5.82 -11.26
CA PRO A 33 6.73 -4.92 -11.44
C PRO A 33 5.55 -5.68 -12.05
N MET A 34 4.32 -5.19 -11.80
CA MET A 34 3.03 -5.86 -12.06
C MET A 34 2.59 -6.85 -10.96
N MET A 35 2.04 -6.30 -9.88
CA MET A 35 1.40 -7.08 -8.83
C MET A 35 0.13 -7.78 -9.36
N GLY A 36 0.03 -9.08 -9.12
CA GLY A 36 -1.18 -9.86 -9.35
C GLY A 36 -2.21 -9.70 -8.22
N THR A 37 -3.28 -10.49 -8.27
CA THR A 37 -4.23 -10.54 -7.14
C THR A 37 -3.57 -11.21 -5.93
N MET A 38 -3.65 -10.58 -4.76
CA MET A 38 -3.05 -11.05 -3.52
C MET A 38 -4.02 -10.86 -2.35
N ALA A 39 -4.07 -11.86 -1.47
CA ALA A 39 -4.70 -11.75 -0.17
C ALA A 39 -3.68 -11.20 0.83
N VAL A 40 -4.02 -10.10 1.51
CA VAL A 40 -3.17 -9.42 2.48
C VAL A 40 -3.88 -9.46 3.84
N ASP A 41 -3.33 -10.24 4.75
CA ASP A 41 -3.91 -10.48 6.07
C ASP A 41 -3.72 -9.28 7.00
N ALA A 42 -4.51 -9.24 8.07
CA ALA A 42 -4.34 -8.26 9.13
C ALA A 42 -2.93 -8.36 9.74
N GLY A 43 -2.25 -7.22 9.85
CA GLY A 43 -0.87 -7.15 10.31
C GLY A 43 0.17 -7.42 9.22
N SER A 44 -0.24 -7.75 7.99
CA SER A 44 0.65 -7.84 6.83
C SER A 44 0.75 -6.49 6.11
N SER A 45 1.82 -6.34 5.33
CA SER A 45 2.06 -5.17 4.48
C SER A 45 2.42 -5.56 3.05
N VAL A 46 2.08 -4.67 2.12
CA VAL A 46 2.66 -4.64 0.76
C VAL A 46 3.41 -3.33 0.59
N ALA A 47 4.64 -3.39 0.09
CA ALA A 47 5.45 -2.20 -0.18
C ALA A 47 5.78 -2.10 -1.66
N PHE A 48 5.95 -0.88 -2.15
CA PHE A 48 6.20 -0.55 -3.55
C PHE A 48 7.35 0.43 -3.64
N ASN A 49 8.31 0.14 -4.51
CA ASN A 49 9.34 1.09 -4.88
C ASN A 49 8.84 1.90 -6.08
N ILE A 50 8.75 3.21 -5.91
CA ILE A 50 8.29 4.16 -6.94
C ILE A 50 9.43 5.16 -7.28
N PRO A 51 9.59 5.58 -8.54
CA PRO A 51 10.67 6.47 -8.98
C PRO A 51 10.69 7.75 -8.17
N ALA A 52 11.81 8.13 -7.54
CA ALA A 52 11.89 9.28 -6.64
C ALA A 52 11.26 10.55 -7.23
N GLY A 53 10.57 11.33 -6.39
CA GLY A 53 9.87 12.53 -6.82
C GLY A 53 9.28 13.31 -5.65
N THR A 54 8.84 14.53 -5.93
CA THR A 54 8.25 15.46 -4.96
C THR A 54 6.88 15.93 -5.44
N GLY A 55 5.95 16.15 -4.51
CA GLY A 55 4.62 16.68 -4.81
C GLY A 55 3.50 15.75 -4.36
N GLU A 56 2.28 16.05 -4.78
CA GLU A 56 1.12 15.23 -4.45
C GLU A 56 1.17 13.88 -5.17
N LEU A 57 0.89 12.81 -4.44
CA LEU A 57 0.75 11.45 -4.94
C LEU A 57 -0.63 10.94 -4.58
N ARG A 58 -1.36 10.50 -5.59
CA ARG A 58 -2.59 9.74 -5.45
C ARG A 58 -2.27 8.26 -5.42
N ILE A 59 -2.84 7.56 -4.45
CA ILE A 59 -2.76 6.10 -4.34
C ILE A 59 -4.17 5.57 -4.58
N THR A 60 -4.31 4.62 -5.51
CA THR A 60 -5.56 3.90 -5.76
C THR A 60 -5.35 2.41 -5.51
N VAL A 61 -6.19 1.82 -4.68
CA VAL A 61 -6.16 0.39 -4.35
C VAL A 61 -7.49 -0.24 -4.74
N THR A 62 -7.44 -1.16 -5.68
CA THR A 62 -8.61 -1.95 -6.08
C THR A 62 -8.59 -3.29 -5.35
N THR A 63 -9.67 -3.60 -4.63
CA THR A 63 -9.86 -4.88 -3.95
C THR A 63 -11.11 -5.58 -4.45
N THR A 64 -11.30 -6.85 -4.10
CA THR A 64 -12.64 -7.46 -4.24
C THR A 64 -13.61 -6.77 -3.30
N GLY A 65 -14.86 -6.60 -3.72
CA GLY A 65 -15.90 -5.95 -2.91
C GLY A 65 -16.18 -6.71 -1.61
N LEU A 66 -16.17 -8.04 -1.66
CA LEU A 66 -16.39 -8.90 -0.50
C LEU A 66 -15.31 -8.74 0.58
N SER A 67 -14.03 -8.67 0.19
CA SER A 67 -12.93 -8.49 1.16
C SER A 67 -12.94 -7.11 1.83
N ALA A 68 -13.54 -6.12 1.16
CA ALA A 68 -13.64 -4.74 1.62
C ALA A 68 -14.96 -4.42 2.35
N GLU A 69 -15.79 -5.42 2.62
CA GLU A 69 -17.04 -5.21 3.36
C GLU A 69 -16.75 -4.66 4.77
N GLY A 70 -17.52 -3.65 5.21
CA GLY A 70 -17.29 -2.96 6.48
C GLY A 70 -16.06 -2.04 6.53
N ARG A 71 -15.26 -1.95 5.45
CA ARG A 71 -14.11 -1.03 5.37
C ARG A 71 -14.52 0.37 4.94
N GLY A 72 -13.84 1.35 5.52
CA GLY A 72 -14.06 2.78 5.31
C GLY A 72 -12.74 3.56 5.33
N PRO A 73 -12.70 4.75 5.95
CA PRO A 73 -11.55 5.66 5.91
C PRO A 73 -10.23 5.07 6.43
N ASP A 74 -10.30 4.08 7.33
CA ASP A 74 -9.13 3.45 7.96
C ASP A 74 -8.81 2.07 7.34
N ALA A 75 -9.18 1.84 6.07
CA ALA A 75 -9.03 0.54 5.41
C ALA A 75 -7.58 0.03 5.42
N MET A 76 -6.61 0.93 5.22
CA MET A 76 -5.18 0.65 5.20
C MET A 76 -4.40 1.79 5.86
N GLN A 77 -3.29 1.46 6.49
CA GLN A 77 -2.31 2.45 6.95
C GLN A 77 -1.26 2.66 5.84
N VAL A 78 -0.82 3.90 5.64
CA VAL A 78 0.19 4.25 4.64
C VAL A 78 1.47 4.68 5.34
N PHE A 79 2.60 4.15 4.89
CA PHE A 79 3.93 4.54 5.34
C PHE A 79 4.79 4.91 4.14
N MET A 80 5.68 5.89 4.30
CA MET A 80 6.60 6.33 3.27
C MET A 80 8.02 6.53 3.78
N GLY A 81 8.99 6.38 2.89
CA GLY A 81 10.41 6.64 3.14
C GLY A 81 11.24 6.31 1.90
N ASP A 82 12.55 6.20 2.08
CA ASP A 82 13.47 6.06 0.94
C ASP A 82 13.79 4.61 0.58
N ALA A 83 13.62 3.68 1.52
CA ALA A 83 13.94 2.26 1.33
C ALA A 83 12.99 1.34 2.10
N VAL A 84 12.70 0.16 1.56
CA VAL A 84 11.77 -0.83 2.14
C VAL A 84 12.23 -1.31 3.52
N ASP A 85 13.54 -1.47 3.67
CA ASP A 85 14.20 -1.88 4.92
C ASP A 85 14.69 -0.68 5.75
N GLY A 86 14.33 0.53 5.34
CA GLY A 86 14.67 1.76 6.06
C GLY A 86 13.60 2.18 7.07
N PRO A 87 13.86 3.24 7.84
CA PRO A 87 12.83 3.88 8.64
C PRO A 87 11.76 4.48 7.71
N LEU A 88 10.50 4.24 8.03
CA LEU A 88 9.35 4.80 7.33
C LEU A 88 8.54 5.69 8.27
N LYS A 89 7.97 6.74 7.72
CA LYS A 89 7.02 7.62 8.41
C LYS A 89 5.60 7.19 8.10
N GLN A 90 4.77 7.02 9.12
CA GLN A 90 3.34 6.84 8.91
C GLN A 90 2.72 8.16 8.43
N GLU A 91 1.96 8.09 7.35
CA GLU A 91 1.25 9.23 6.80
C GLU A 91 -0.21 9.23 7.26
N ALA A 92 -0.68 10.42 7.66
CA ALA A 92 -2.07 10.62 8.04
C ALA A 92 -2.92 10.75 6.77
N VAL A 93 -3.61 9.68 6.42
CA VAL A 93 -4.48 9.61 5.23
C VAL A 93 -5.88 9.19 5.63
N ALA A 94 -6.87 9.61 4.85
CA ALA A 94 -8.22 9.08 4.89
C ALA A 94 -8.53 8.47 3.52
N TRP A 95 -9.03 7.23 3.52
CA TRP A 95 -9.41 6.56 2.28
C TRP A 95 -10.85 6.94 1.88
N GLU A 96 -10.99 7.44 0.66
CA GLU A 96 -12.28 7.53 0.01
C GLU A 96 -12.58 6.20 -0.68
N ARG A 97 -13.75 5.64 -0.40
CA ARG A 97 -14.18 4.35 -0.95
C ARG A 97 -15.27 4.56 -1.97
N SER A 98 -15.09 3.98 -3.15
CA SER A 98 -16.11 3.83 -4.18
C SER A 98 -16.28 2.35 -4.54
N GLN A 99 -17.30 2.07 -5.35
CA GLN A 99 -17.58 0.73 -5.86
C GLN A 99 -17.45 0.73 -7.38
N ASP A 100 -16.74 -0.27 -7.91
CA ASP A 100 -16.62 -0.51 -9.34
C ASP A 100 -16.99 -1.98 -9.61
N SER A 101 -18.24 -2.20 -10.02
CA SER A 101 -18.81 -3.53 -10.24
C SER A 101 -18.62 -4.43 -9.00
N VAL A 102 -17.89 -5.53 -9.15
CA VAL A 102 -17.56 -6.50 -8.10
C VAL A 102 -16.39 -6.08 -7.21
N ASN A 103 -15.77 -4.93 -7.49
CA ASN A 103 -14.62 -4.41 -6.75
C ASN A 103 -15.01 -3.27 -5.82
N ALA A 104 -14.23 -3.11 -4.75
CA ALA A 104 -14.16 -1.85 -4.01
C ALA A 104 -12.89 -1.11 -4.44
N VAL A 105 -12.98 0.20 -4.58
CA VAL A 105 -11.84 1.05 -4.95
C VAL A 105 -11.62 2.05 -3.84
N PHE A 106 -10.45 2.02 -3.24
CA PHE A 106 -10.01 2.99 -2.25
C PHE A 106 -9.04 3.95 -2.91
N HIS A 107 -9.21 5.24 -2.71
CA HIS A 107 -8.21 6.22 -3.11
C HIS A 107 -7.91 7.20 -1.99
N THR A 108 -6.68 7.68 -1.97
CA THR A 108 -6.23 8.74 -1.07
C THR A 108 -5.14 9.56 -1.75
N ASN A 109 -4.94 10.79 -1.27
CA ASN A 109 -3.87 11.67 -1.72
C ASN A 109 -2.97 12.00 -0.54
N LEU A 110 -1.67 12.13 -0.80
CA LEU A 110 -0.71 12.55 0.20
C LEU A 110 0.41 13.39 -0.44
N GLN A 111 1.18 14.09 0.39
CA GLN A 111 2.42 14.72 -0.05
C GLN A 111 3.53 13.70 -0.02
N ARG A 112 4.12 13.42 -1.17
CA ARG A 112 5.17 12.43 -1.34
C ARG A 112 6.46 12.84 -0.64
N THR A 113 6.99 11.94 0.20
CA THR A 113 8.19 12.17 1.02
C THR A 113 9.32 11.19 0.75
N GLY A 114 9.14 10.23 -0.17
CA GLY A 114 10.17 9.23 -0.49
C GLY A 114 9.87 8.38 -1.73
N SER A 115 10.73 7.39 -1.96
CA SER A 115 10.67 6.41 -3.06
C SER A 115 9.97 5.11 -2.69
N VAL A 116 9.51 4.94 -1.45
CA VAL A 116 8.78 3.75 -1.01
C VAL A 116 7.41 4.13 -0.48
N VAL A 117 6.39 3.39 -0.91
CA VAL A 117 5.05 3.40 -0.32
C VAL A 117 4.76 2.03 0.24
N LYS A 118 4.45 1.94 1.53
CA LYS A 118 4.03 0.71 2.20
C LYS A 118 2.58 0.84 2.68
N LEU A 119 1.76 -0.12 2.29
CA LEU A 119 0.36 -0.26 2.69
C LEU A 119 0.25 -1.41 3.69
N ARG A 120 -0.18 -1.12 4.91
CA ARG A 120 -0.43 -2.13 5.94
C ARG A 120 -1.93 -2.32 6.14
N VAL A 121 -2.36 -3.58 6.26
CA VAL A 121 -3.75 -3.91 6.62
C VAL A 121 -3.85 -3.97 8.15
N PRO A 122 -4.50 -3.00 8.82
CA PRO A 122 -4.35 -2.85 10.27
C PRO A 122 -5.20 -3.82 11.10
N SER A 123 -6.30 -4.30 10.53
CA SER A 123 -7.31 -5.10 11.24
C SER A 123 -7.89 -6.15 10.30
N PRO A 124 -8.56 -7.21 10.79
CA PRO A 124 -9.30 -8.16 9.94
C PRO A 124 -10.58 -7.52 9.35
N PRO A 125 -11.16 -8.11 8.28
CA PRO A 125 -10.73 -9.32 7.57
C PRO A 125 -9.60 -9.07 6.56
N THR A 126 -9.00 -10.12 6.03
CA THR A 126 -8.04 -10.08 4.92
C THR A 126 -8.55 -9.24 3.75
N LEU A 127 -7.71 -8.35 3.20
CA LEU A 127 -8.02 -7.62 1.97
C LEU A 127 -7.50 -8.39 0.75
N VAL A 128 -8.35 -8.64 -0.23
CA VAL A 128 -7.94 -9.24 -1.51
C VAL A 128 -7.66 -8.10 -2.48
N ILE A 129 -6.40 -7.66 -2.52
CA ILE A 129 -5.93 -6.58 -3.37
C ILE A 129 -5.72 -7.12 -4.78
N ARG A 130 -6.34 -6.47 -5.77
CA ARG A 130 -6.23 -6.84 -7.19
C ARG A 130 -5.25 -5.94 -7.94
N LYS A 131 -5.14 -4.68 -7.52
CA LYS A 131 -4.33 -3.66 -8.18
C LYS A 131 -3.99 -2.54 -7.20
N VAL A 132 -2.78 -1.99 -7.33
CA VAL A 132 -2.34 -0.75 -6.68
C VAL A 132 -1.77 0.16 -7.76
N GLU A 133 -2.19 1.41 -7.76
CA GLU A 133 -1.81 2.42 -8.74
C GLU A 133 -1.35 3.70 -8.04
N PHE A 134 -0.43 4.40 -8.67
CA PHE A 134 0.15 5.63 -8.18
C PHE A 134 0.09 6.68 -9.28
N GLU A 135 -0.47 7.85 -8.99
CA GLU A 135 -0.62 8.93 -9.98
C GLU A 135 -0.18 10.26 -9.39
N THR A 136 0.43 11.13 -10.18
CA THR A 136 0.59 12.56 -9.82
C THR A 136 -0.54 13.36 -10.50
N PRO A 137 -1.25 14.24 -9.78
CA PRO A 137 -2.33 15.08 -10.33
C PRO A 137 -1.94 15.84 -11.60
#